data_AF-A0A3D4T293-F1
#
_entry.id   AF-A0A3D4T293-F1
#
_cell.length_a   1.000
_cell.length_b   1.000
_cell.length_c   1.000
_cell.angle_alpha   90.00
_cell.angle_beta   90.00
_cell.angle_gamma   90.00
#
_symmetry.space_group_name_H-M   'P 1'
#
loop_
_entity.id
_entity.type
_entity.pdbx_description
1 polymer ?
#
loop_
_entity_poly.entity_id
_entity_poly.type
_entity_poly.pdbx_seq_one_letter_code
_entity_poly.pdbx_strand_id
1 'polypeptide(L)'
;MSTQGNTVGIIGAGLIGATVARLAVQGGHEVVISNSRGPRTLLPLVAALGPNARAATADEAAEAGDIVVVSVPLGALADIPAAALAGKTVIDTSNYYWQRDGHIAALDNREITTSQLLQDRVPDAHVVKAFNNINFAHLGRLARPAGSPDRTSLVIAGDDADAKAQVTAFLDSIGYGTLDAGPLSEGRRFDNGQPAYGRPYLTPDADPTDILTMGPG
;
A
#
# COMPACT_ATOMS: atom_id res chain seq x y z
N MET A 1 -10.78 -24.90 6.90
CA MET A 1 -10.48 -24.66 5.48
C MET A 1 -9.16 -23.93 5.44
N SER A 2 -8.12 -24.56 4.91
CA SER A 2 -6.85 -23.87 4.68
C SER A 2 -7.11 -22.78 3.65
N THR A 3 -7.00 -21.51 4.03
CA THR A 3 -6.92 -20.41 3.06
C THR A 3 -5.72 -20.70 2.18
N GLN A 4 -5.94 -21.07 0.92
CA GLN A 4 -4.88 -20.97 -0.08
C GLN A 4 -4.49 -19.49 -0.12
N GLY A 5 -3.24 -19.18 0.22
CA GLY A 5 -2.75 -17.82 0.19
C GLY A 5 -2.73 -17.31 -1.25
N ASN A 6 -3.43 -16.21 -1.51
CA ASN A 6 -3.31 -15.49 -2.78
C ASN A 6 -1.89 -14.92 -2.93
N THR A 7 -1.46 -14.71 -4.18
CA THR A 7 -0.19 -14.04 -4.47
C THR A 7 -0.36 -12.53 -4.40
N VAL A 8 0.51 -11.86 -3.64
CA VAL A 8 0.57 -10.40 -3.53
C VAL A 8 1.77 -9.90 -4.35
N GLY A 9 1.47 -9.17 -5.42
CA GLY A 9 2.47 -8.44 -6.19
C GLY A 9 2.82 -7.14 -5.48
N ILE A 10 4.09 -6.78 -5.35
CA ILE A 10 4.52 -5.53 -4.74
C ILE A 10 5.49 -4.81 -5.67
N ILE A 11 5.05 -3.66 -6.19
CA ILE A 11 5.87 -2.73 -6.98
C ILE A 11 6.36 -1.62 -6.06
N GLY A 12 7.63 -1.70 -5.67
CA GLY A 12 8.26 -0.75 -4.76
C GLY A 12 8.52 -1.35 -3.38
N ALA A 13 9.79 -1.63 -3.10
CA ALA A 13 10.26 -2.17 -1.83
C ALA A 13 10.75 -1.08 -0.85
N GLY A 14 10.04 0.04 -0.77
CA GLY A 14 10.26 1.07 0.25
C GLY A 14 9.81 0.61 1.64
N LEU A 15 9.79 1.52 2.61
CA LEU A 15 9.39 1.21 3.99
C LEU A 15 7.98 0.59 4.07
N ILE A 16 6.99 1.18 3.39
CA ILE A 16 5.62 0.64 3.35
C ILE A 16 5.58 -0.69 2.60
N GLY A 17 6.03 -0.74 1.35
CA GLY A 17 6.02 -1.99 0.55
C GLY A 17 6.72 -3.16 1.23
N ALA A 18 7.87 -2.95 1.88
CA ALA A 18 8.57 -4.00 2.62
C ALA A 18 7.84 -4.42 3.91
N THR A 19 7.13 -3.52 4.59
CA THR A 19 6.28 -3.87 5.73
C THR A 19 5.04 -4.65 5.26
N VAL A 20 4.39 -4.24 4.19
CA VAL A 20 3.26 -4.98 3.59
C VAL A 20 3.70 -6.38 3.15
N ALA A 21 4.89 -6.51 2.56
CA ALA A 21 5.46 -7.82 2.22
C ALA A 21 5.59 -8.74 3.44
N ARG A 22 6.11 -8.24 4.56
CA ARG A 22 6.24 -9.00 5.82
C ARG A 22 4.87 -9.44 6.33
N LEU A 23 3.91 -8.52 6.38
CA LEU A 23 2.57 -8.80 6.86
C LEU A 23 1.83 -9.80 5.97
N ALA A 24 1.99 -9.69 4.64
CA ALA A 24 1.41 -10.62 3.68
C ALA A 24 1.96 -12.05 3.89
N VAL A 25 3.27 -12.22 4.02
CA VAL A 25 3.88 -13.52 4.33
C VAL A 25 3.39 -14.08 5.67
N GLN A 26 3.30 -13.23 6.71
CA GLN A 26 2.76 -13.64 8.01
C GLN A 26 1.28 -14.02 7.96
N GLY A 27 0.51 -13.39 7.08
CA GLY A 27 -0.88 -13.75 6.76
C GLY A 27 -1.02 -15.00 5.89
N GLY A 28 0.09 -15.64 5.50
CA GLY A 28 0.10 -16.87 4.71
C GLY A 28 0.06 -16.67 3.20
N HIS A 29 0.32 -15.45 2.71
CA HIS A 29 0.39 -15.14 1.28
C HIS A 29 1.77 -15.40 0.67
N GLU A 30 1.78 -15.71 -0.62
CA GLU A 30 2.98 -15.65 -1.45
C GLU A 30 3.24 -14.19 -1.86
N VAL A 31 4.50 -13.76 -1.87
CA VAL A 31 4.89 -12.39 -2.21
C VAL A 31 5.86 -12.36 -3.39
N VAL A 32 5.53 -11.56 -4.39
CA VAL A 32 6.42 -11.25 -5.52
C VAL A 32 6.74 -9.76 -5.45
N ILE A 33 7.97 -9.42 -5.06
CA ILE A 33 8.36 -8.04 -4.77
C ILE A 33 9.41 -7.50 -5.75
N SER A 34 9.23 -6.27 -6.19
CA SER A 34 10.13 -5.56 -7.11
C SER A 34 10.55 -4.18 -6.58
N ASN A 35 11.62 -3.66 -7.17
CA ASN A 35 12.06 -2.28 -6.98
C ASN A 35 12.74 -1.77 -8.27
N SER A 36 13.04 -0.46 -8.32
CA SER A 36 13.69 0.16 -9.48
C SER A 36 15.17 -0.19 -9.66
N ARG A 37 15.82 -0.82 -8.67
CA ARG A 37 17.25 -1.18 -8.69
C ARG A 37 17.49 -2.62 -9.14
N GLY A 38 16.41 -3.34 -9.44
CA GLY A 38 16.42 -4.71 -9.93
C GLY A 38 16.41 -5.79 -8.84
N PRO A 39 15.97 -7.01 -9.19
CA PRO A 39 15.66 -8.09 -8.24
C PRO A 39 16.83 -8.46 -7.32
N ARG A 40 18.07 -8.40 -7.83
CA ARG A 40 19.27 -8.77 -7.07
C ARG A 40 19.47 -7.92 -5.81
N THR A 41 18.99 -6.68 -5.81
CA THR A 41 19.09 -5.79 -4.63
C THR A 41 18.12 -6.16 -3.52
N LEU A 42 17.14 -7.02 -3.80
CA LEU A 42 16.12 -7.46 -2.84
C LEU A 42 16.46 -8.80 -2.18
N LEU A 43 17.56 -9.46 -2.55
CA LEU A 43 17.95 -10.75 -1.98
C LEU A 43 18.00 -10.75 -0.44
N PRO A 44 18.55 -9.72 0.24
CA PRO A 44 18.53 -9.67 1.70
C PRO A 44 17.11 -9.57 2.29
N LEU A 45 16.23 -8.80 1.65
CA LEU A 45 14.83 -8.67 2.08
C LEU A 45 14.09 -9.99 1.91
N VAL A 46 14.21 -10.63 0.75
CA VAL A 46 13.59 -11.92 0.46
C VAL A 46 14.08 -13.00 1.43
N ALA A 47 15.39 -13.06 1.70
CA ALA A 47 15.95 -13.99 2.68
C ALA A 47 15.34 -13.77 4.08
N ALA A 48 15.07 -12.52 4.48
CA ALA A 48 14.42 -12.21 5.75
C ALA A 48 12.91 -12.51 5.76
N LEU A 49 12.25 -12.45 4.60
CA LEU A 49 10.83 -12.80 4.44
C LEU A 49 10.61 -14.32 4.46
N GLY A 50 11.58 -15.10 3.98
CA GLY A 50 11.51 -16.55 3.96
C GLY A 50 10.97 -17.12 2.64
N PRO A 51 10.54 -18.40 2.62
CA PRO A 51 10.31 -19.16 1.39
C PRO A 51 9.11 -18.67 0.57
N ASN A 52 8.16 -17.98 1.19
CA ASN A 52 6.95 -17.49 0.52
C ASN A 52 7.15 -16.12 -0.13
N ALA A 53 8.41 -15.73 -0.37
CA ALA A 53 8.74 -14.46 -1.02
C ALA A 53 9.80 -14.67 -2.09
N ARG A 54 9.68 -13.93 -3.19
CA ARG A 54 10.72 -13.86 -4.22
C ARG A 54 10.87 -12.45 -4.78
N ALA A 55 12.09 -12.12 -5.21
CA ALA A 55 12.38 -10.88 -5.90
C ALA A 55 12.07 -11.04 -7.39
N ALA A 56 11.52 -9.99 -8.00
CA ALA A 56 11.14 -9.97 -9.42
C ALA A 56 11.24 -8.55 -9.99
N THR A 57 11.04 -8.45 -11.31
CA THR A 57 10.81 -7.18 -12.01
C THR A 57 9.41 -6.62 -11.70
N ALA A 58 9.14 -5.37 -12.09
CA ALA A 58 7.82 -4.75 -11.88
C ALA A 58 6.74 -5.49 -12.68
N ASP A 59 7.02 -5.87 -13.93
CA ASP A 59 6.11 -6.66 -14.77
C ASP A 59 5.80 -8.01 -14.15
N GLU A 60 6.83 -8.78 -13.76
CA GLU A 60 6.62 -10.10 -13.13
C GLU A 60 5.84 -10.02 -11.80
N ALA A 61 6.02 -8.94 -11.04
CA ALA A 61 5.26 -8.71 -9.81
C ALA A 61 3.80 -8.35 -10.11
N ALA A 62 3.55 -7.52 -11.12
CA ALA A 62 2.21 -7.18 -11.58
C ALA A 62 1.46 -8.40 -12.12
N GLU A 63 2.10 -9.17 -12.99
CA GLU A 63 1.51 -10.36 -13.62
C GLU A 63 1.14 -11.43 -12.59
N ALA A 64 2.05 -11.73 -11.67
CA ALA A 64 1.87 -12.78 -10.68
C ALA A 64 0.88 -12.43 -9.56
N GLY A 65 0.70 -11.15 -9.25
CA GLY A 65 -0.18 -10.73 -8.16
C GLY A 65 -1.67 -10.90 -8.50
N ASP A 66 -2.39 -11.62 -7.65
CA ASP A 66 -3.86 -11.61 -7.64
C ASP A 66 -4.38 -10.24 -7.16
N ILE A 67 -3.62 -9.65 -6.25
CA ILE A 67 -3.72 -8.24 -5.81
C ILE A 67 -2.33 -7.61 -5.89
N VAL A 68 -2.24 -6.36 -6.35
CA VAL A 68 -0.95 -5.69 -6.53
C VAL A 68 -0.87 -4.42 -5.70
N VAL A 69 0.19 -4.26 -4.93
CA VAL A 69 0.50 -3.05 -4.16
C VAL A 69 1.49 -2.20 -4.93
N VAL A 70 1.09 -0.99 -5.30
CA VAL A 70 1.96 0.03 -5.90
C VAL A 70 2.39 0.99 -4.79
N SER A 71 3.66 0.87 -4.40
CA SER A 71 4.30 1.63 -3.31
C SER A 71 5.54 2.37 -3.81
N VAL A 72 5.35 3.24 -4.80
CA VAL A 72 6.42 4.05 -5.41
C VAL A 72 6.14 5.56 -5.24
N PRO A 73 7.17 6.43 -5.35
CA PRO A 73 6.96 7.88 -5.43
C PRO A 73 6.16 8.28 -6.69
N LEU A 74 5.50 9.44 -6.67
CA LEU A 74 4.66 9.90 -7.79
C LEU A 74 5.46 10.06 -9.10
N GLY A 75 6.73 10.48 -9.01
CA GLY A 75 7.61 10.60 -10.18
C GLY A 75 7.91 9.27 -10.89
N ALA A 76 7.65 8.13 -10.26
CA ALA A 76 7.86 6.81 -10.83
C ALA A 76 6.58 6.18 -11.42
N LEU A 77 5.44 6.88 -11.40
CA LEU A 77 4.18 6.37 -11.94
C LEU A 77 4.29 6.07 -13.45
N ALA A 78 5.10 6.82 -14.19
CA ALA A 78 5.33 6.60 -15.62
C ALA A 78 5.94 5.22 -15.94
N ASP A 79 6.62 4.59 -14.97
CA ASP A 79 7.28 3.29 -15.14
C ASP A 79 6.40 2.11 -14.68
N ILE A 80 5.17 2.38 -14.23
CA ILE A 80 4.24 1.34 -13.80
C ILE A 80 3.78 0.51 -15.02
N PRO A 81 3.81 -0.83 -14.95
CA PRO A 81 3.47 -1.72 -16.06
C PRO A 81 1.96 -1.83 -16.26
N ALA A 82 1.36 -0.81 -16.89
CA ALA A 82 -0.10 -0.68 -17.01
C ALA A 82 -0.78 -1.88 -17.66
N ALA A 83 -0.19 -2.45 -18.72
CA ALA A 83 -0.75 -3.61 -19.41
C ALA A 83 -0.84 -4.85 -18.51
N ALA A 84 0.16 -5.08 -17.66
CA ALA A 84 0.17 -6.20 -16.72
C ALA A 84 -0.83 -6.03 -15.56
N LEU A 85 -1.34 -4.81 -15.35
CA LEU A 85 -2.29 -4.46 -14.30
C LEU A 85 -3.75 -4.41 -14.77
N ALA A 86 -4.01 -4.57 -16.07
CA ALA A 86 -5.36 -4.55 -16.62
C ALA A 86 -6.26 -5.60 -15.93
N GLY A 87 -7.44 -5.17 -15.48
CA GLY A 87 -8.43 -5.96 -14.75
C GLY A 87 -8.05 -6.32 -13.31
N LYS A 88 -6.87 -5.92 -12.81
CA LYS A 88 -6.42 -6.26 -11.45
C LYS A 88 -6.85 -5.22 -10.43
N THR A 89 -7.03 -5.69 -9.19
CA THR A 89 -7.12 -4.81 -8.02
C THR A 89 -5.72 -4.29 -7.68
N VAL A 90 -5.58 -2.97 -7.67
CA VAL A 90 -4.32 -2.28 -7.39
C VAL A 90 -4.45 -1.43 -6.13
N ILE A 91 -3.67 -1.74 -5.10
CA ILE A 91 -3.58 -0.92 -3.90
C ILE A 91 -2.55 0.20 -4.11
N ASP A 92 -2.98 1.45 -4.07
CA ASP A 92 -2.11 2.63 -4.08
C ASP A 92 -1.76 3.06 -2.66
N THR A 93 -0.46 3.24 -2.38
CA THR A 93 0.03 3.75 -1.08
C THR A 93 0.53 5.20 -1.14
N SER A 94 0.28 5.90 -2.25
CA SER A 94 0.93 7.18 -2.53
C SER A 94 0.49 8.32 -1.62
N ASN A 95 1.44 9.20 -1.34
CA ASN A 95 1.21 10.54 -0.79
C ASN A 95 2.02 11.54 -1.62
N TYR A 96 1.47 12.75 -1.77
CA TYR A 96 2.13 13.85 -2.45
C TYR A 96 2.98 14.66 -1.46
N TYR A 97 4.26 14.81 -1.77
CA TYR A 97 5.18 15.71 -1.07
C TYR A 97 5.87 16.58 -2.10
N TRP A 98 5.48 17.85 -2.21
CA TRP A 98 6.05 18.77 -3.20
C TRP A 98 7.59 18.89 -3.10
N GLN A 99 8.17 18.69 -1.91
CA GLN A 99 9.63 18.67 -1.72
C GLN A 99 10.32 17.49 -2.42
N ARG A 100 9.62 16.36 -2.57
CA ARG A 100 10.12 15.13 -3.20
C ARG A 100 9.70 15.06 -4.67
N ASP A 101 8.43 15.37 -4.93
CA ASP A 101 7.76 15.15 -6.21
C ASP A 101 7.81 16.37 -7.13
N GLY A 102 8.25 17.53 -6.62
CA GLY A 102 8.06 18.82 -7.28
C GLY A 102 6.61 19.29 -7.22
N HIS A 103 6.33 20.47 -7.75
CA HIS A 103 4.97 20.99 -7.86
C HIS A 103 4.21 20.30 -8.99
N ILE A 104 3.09 19.64 -8.66
CA ILE A 104 2.16 19.05 -9.61
C ILE A 104 0.88 19.89 -9.57
N ALA A 105 0.69 20.74 -10.58
CA ALA A 105 -0.37 21.76 -10.59
C ALA A 105 -1.77 21.19 -10.29
N ALA A 106 -2.14 20.05 -10.87
CA ALA A 106 -3.44 19.43 -10.64
C ALA A 106 -3.66 18.99 -9.18
N LEU A 107 -2.59 18.57 -8.48
CA LEU A 107 -2.64 18.24 -7.05
C LEU A 107 -2.62 19.50 -6.18
N ASP A 108 -1.79 20.49 -6.54
CA ASP A 108 -1.73 21.78 -5.85
C ASP A 108 -3.08 22.51 -5.89
N ASN A 109 -3.77 22.45 -7.03
CA ASN A 109 -5.10 23.02 -7.24
C ASN A 109 -6.24 22.10 -6.74
N ARG A 110 -5.91 20.90 -6.25
CA ARG A 110 -6.87 19.89 -5.73
C ARG A 110 -7.90 19.40 -6.76
N GLU A 111 -7.55 19.49 -8.04
CA GLU A 111 -8.35 19.03 -9.19
C GLU A 111 -8.43 17.50 -9.23
N ILE A 112 -7.37 16.82 -8.80
CA ILE A 112 -7.23 15.36 -8.78
C ILE A 112 -6.64 14.89 -7.44
N THR A 113 -6.85 13.61 -7.08
CA THR A 113 -6.15 12.98 -5.94
C THR A 113 -4.91 12.21 -6.39
N THR A 114 -4.02 11.90 -5.45
CA THR A 114 -2.82 11.09 -5.71
C THR A 114 -3.13 9.75 -6.34
N SER A 115 -4.17 9.06 -5.86
CA SER A 115 -4.56 7.75 -6.37
C SER A 115 -5.30 7.82 -7.70
N GLN A 116 -5.99 8.94 -7.98
CA GLN A 116 -6.54 9.18 -9.32
C GLN A 116 -5.43 9.36 -10.38
N LEU A 117 -4.26 9.90 -10.02
CA LEU A 117 -3.10 9.91 -10.94
C LEU A 117 -2.62 8.49 -11.28
N LEU A 118 -2.64 7.58 -10.31
CA LEU A 118 -2.35 6.16 -10.59
C LEU A 118 -3.45 5.57 -11.47
N GLN A 119 -4.72 5.83 -11.17
CA GLN A 119 -5.84 5.34 -11.99
C GLN A 119 -5.75 5.81 -13.45
N ASP A 120 -5.36 7.07 -13.71
CA ASP A 120 -5.11 7.58 -15.07
C ASP A 120 -3.96 6.85 -15.77
N ARG A 121 -2.95 6.40 -15.01
CA ARG A 121 -1.82 5.63 -15.53
C ARG A 121 -2.20 4.18 -15.85
N VAL A 122 -3.12 3.60 -15.09
CA VAL A 122 -3.58 2.21 -15.23
C VAL A 122 -5.10 2.16 -15.45
N PRO A 123 -5.62 2.71 -16.56
CA PRO A 123 -7.05 2.96 -16.73
C PRO A 123 -7.90 1.68 -16.71
N ASP A 124 -7.31 0.55 -17.08
CA ASP A 124 -7.99 -0.75 -17.10
C ASP A 124 -7.88 -1.50 -15.76
N ALA A 125 -7.19 -0.96 -14.75
CA ALA A 125 -7.08 -1.54 -13.42
C ALA A 125 -8.11 -0.93 -12.44
N HIS A 126 -8.34 -1.58 -11.31
CA HIS A 126 -9.22 -1.10 -10.26
C HIS A 126 -8.40 -0.58 -9.07
N VAL A 127 -8.14 0.73 -9.03
CA VAL A 127 -7.31 1.34 -7.98
C VAL A 127 -8.10 1.54 -6.69
N VAL A 128 -7.49 1.12 -5.57
CA VAL A 128 -7.97 1.36 -4.22
C VAL A 128 -6.83 1.98 -3.41
N LYS A 129 -7.05 3.16 -2.83
CA LYS A 129 -6.08 3.78 -1.94
C LYS A 129 -6.10 3.08 -0.59
N ALA A 130 -4.93 2.70 -0.06
CA ALA A 130 -4.78 2.19 1.30
C ALA A 130 -3.34 2.39 1.82
N PHE A 131 -3.11 2.16 3.11
CA PHE A 131 -1.79 2.26 3.78
C PHE A 131 -1.12 3.64 3.80
N ASN A 132 -1.54 4.60 2.97
CA ASN A 132 -0.89 5.90 2.84
C ASN A 132 -0.95 6.71 4.16
N ASN A 133 -1.95 6.47 5.02
CA ASN A 133 -2.17 7.27 6.21
C ASN A 133 -1.54 6.70 7.49
N ILE A 134 -0.81 5.59 7.42
CA ILE A 134 -0.16 4.95 8.58
C ILE A 134 1.37 4.94 8.42
N ASN A 135 2.10 5.17 9.52
CA ASN A 135 3.56 5.03 9.53
C ASN A 135 3.93 3.54 9.42
N PHE A 136 4.96 3.21 8.62
CA PHE A 136 5.39 1.83 8.38
C PHE A 136 5.72 1.04 9.67
N ALA A 137 6.23 1.69 10.71
CA ALA A 137 6.55 1.07 11.98
C ALA A 137 5.27 0.71 12.76
N HIS A 138 4.25 1.57 12.73
CA HIS A 138 2.94 1.27 13.30
C HIS A 138 2.23 0.18 12.51
N LEU A 139 2.29 0.24 11.18
CA LEU A 139 1.78 -0.81 10.31
C LEU A 139 2.38 -2.18 10.66
N GLY A 140 3.68 -2.25 10.99
CA GLY A 140 4.32 -3.49 11.42
C GLY A 140 3.96 -3.97 12.83
N ARG A 141 3.45 -3.10 13.72
CA ARG A 141 3.23 -3.41 15.15
C ARG A 141 1.75 -3.53 15.56
N LEU A 142 0.85 -2.87 14.84
CA LEU A 142 -0.56 -2.76 15.21
C LEU A 142 -1.45 -3.85 14.62
N ALA A 143 -0.90 -4.77 13.81
CA ALA A 143 -1.63 -5.91 13.30
C ALA A 143 -2.18 -6.77 14.46
N ARG A 144 -3.46 -7.13 14.39
CA ARG A 144 -4.15 -7.99 15.37
C ARG A 144 -5.09 -8.98 14.66
N PRO A 145 -5.24 -10.20 15.18
CA PRO A 145 -6.24 -11.14 14.68
C PRO A 145 -7.65 -10.56 14.66
N ALA A 146 -8.50 -11.11 13.79
CA ALA A 146 -9.91 -10.75 13.77
C ALA A 146 -10.57 -10.98 15.16
N GLY A 147 -11.41 -10.03 15.58
CA GLY A 147 -12.08 -10.06 16.89
C GLY A 147 -11.28 -9.51 18.07
N SER A 148 -10.00 -9.15 17.90
CA SER A 148 -9.24 -8.46 18.95
C SER A 148 -9.87 -7.10 19.28
N PRO A 149 -10.07 -6.77 20.58
CA PRO A 149 -10.72 -5.51 20.98
C PRO A 149 -9.89 -4.27 20.67
N ASP A 150 -8.57 -4.42 20.52
CA ASP A 150 -7.60 -3.37 20.16
C ASP A 150 -7.24 -3.39 18.65
N ARG A 151 -8.04 -4.08 17.81
CA ARG A 151 -7.74 -4.20 16.38
C ARG A 151 -7.87 -2.85 15.67
N THR A 152 -6.77 -2.45 15.02
CA THR A 152 -6.70 -1.21 14.24
C THR A 152 -7.40 -1.39 12.89
N SER A 153 -8.08 -0.34 12.41
CA SER A 153 -8.65 -0.29 11.05
C SER A 153 -7.84 0.65 10.15
N LEU A 154 -7.63 0.23 8.91
CA LEU A 154 -7.06 1.06 7.86
C LEU A 154 -8.17 1.64 6.99
N VAL A 155 -7.96 2.85 6.49
CA VAL A 155 -8.94 3.54 5.64
C VAL A 155 -8.67 3.17 4.18
N ILE A 156 -9.75 2.91 3.43
CA ILE A 156 -9.69 2.68 1.99
C ILE A 156 -10.57 3.67 1.22
N ALA A 157 -10.25 3.91 -0.04
CA ALA A 157 -11.10 4.62 -0.98
C ALA A 157 -10.91 4.06 -2.39
N GLY A 158 -11.99 3.83 -3.13
CA GLY A 158 -11.96 3.23 -4.46
C GLY A 158 -13.33 3.19 -5.12
N ASP A 159 -13.35 3.19 -6.45
CA ASP A 159 -14.58 3.30 -7.23
C ASP A 159 -15.22 1.94 -7.56
N ASP A 160 -14.42 0.86 -7.57
CA ASP A 160 -14.89 -0.50 -7.84
C ASP A 160 -15.22 -1.25 -6.53
N ALA A 161 -16.41 -1.83 -6.46
CA ALA A 161 -16.90 -2.48 -5.25
C ALA A 161 -16.20 -3.83 -4.98
N ASP A 162 -15.90 -4.61 -6.02
CA ASP A 162 -15.26 -5.91 -5.91
C ASP A 162 -13.79 -5.73 -5.52
N ALA A 163 -13.11 -4.74 -6.09
CA ALA A 163 -11.76 -4.36 -5.72
C ALA A 163 -11.67 -3.94 -4.23
N LYS A 164 -12.61 -3.11 -3.75
CA LYS A 164 -12.68 -2.75 -2.32
C LYS A 164 -12.95 -3.96 -1.42
N ALA A 165 -13.78 -4.91 -1.86
CA ALA A 165 -14.01 -6.14 -1.11
C ALA A 165 -12.75 -7.02 -1.04
N GLN A 166 -12.00 -7.14 -2.15
CA GLN A 166 -10.72 -7.86 -2.18
C GLN A 166 -9.67 -7.20 -1.27
N VAL A 167 -9.54 -5.87 -1.32
CA VAL A 167 -8.67 -5.13 -0.40
C VAL A 167 -9.09 -5.33 1.05
N THR A 168 -10.40 -5.27 1.34
CA THR A 168 -10.92 -5.51 2.70
C THR A 168 -10.54 -6.90 3.22
N ALA A 169 -10.69 -7.93 2.39
CA ALA A 169 -10.31 -9.30 2.74
C ALA A 169 -8.79 -9.44 2.93
N PHE A 170 -7.99 -8.77 2.09
CA PHE A 170 -6.53 -8.75 2.23
C PHE A 170 -6.11 -8.03 3.52
N LEU A 171 -6.69 -6.88 3.84
CA LEU A 171 -6.44 -6.17 5.09
C LEU A 171 -6.81 -7.04 6.30
N ASP A 172 -7.92 -7.77 6.20
CA ASP A 172 -8.35 -8.69 7.26
C ASP A 172 -7.31 -9.80 7.51
N SER A 173 -6.82 -10.44 6.44
CA SER A 173 -5.85 -11.53 6.52
C SER A 173 -4.49 -11.09 7.09
N ILE A 174 -4.12 -9.82 6.91
CA ILE A 174 -2.89 -9.25 7.47
C ILE A 174 -3.09 -8.53 8.82
N GLY A 175 -4.26 -8.70 9.44
CA GLY A 175 -4.50 -8.27 10.83
C GLY A 175 -5.08 -6.87 11.00
N TYR A 176 -5.76 -6.33 9.99
CA TYR A 176 -6.37 -5.01 10.03
C TYR A 176 -7.88 -5.05 9.72
N GLY A 177 -8.66 -4.24 10.44
CA GLY A 177 -10.00 -3.88 10.02
C GLY A 177 -9.96 -2.90 8.84
N THR A 178 -11.12 -2.65 8.25
CA THR A 178 -11.25 -1.71 7.12
C THR A 178 -12.33 -0.67 7.40
N LEU A 179 -12.04 0.58 7.09
CA LEU A 179 -12.99 1.68 7.03
C LEU A 179 -13.07 2.19 5.58
N ASP A 180 -14.18 1.98 4.90
CA ASP A 180 -14.41 2.48 3.54
C ASP A 180 -14.84 3.95 3.58
N ALA A 181 -14.02 4.83 2.98
CA ALA A 181 -14.27 6.25 2.86
C ALA A 181 -15.09 6.63 1.61
N GLY A 182 -15.42 5.66 0.76
CA GLY A 182 -16.21 5.85 -0.46
C GLY A 182 -15.35 5.84 -1.74
N PRO A 183 -15.67 6.68 -2.74
CA PRO A 183 -15.01 6.67 -4.04
C PRO A 183 -13.56 7.13 -3.95
N LEU A 184 -12.76 6.84 -4.99
CA LEU A 184 -11.31 7.11 -5.03
C LEU A 184 -10.98 8.60 -4.81
N SER A 185 -11.89 9.49 -5.20
CA SER A 185 -11.78 10.94 -4.95
C SER A 185 -11.76 11.32 -3.48
N GLU A 186 -12.29 10.47 -2.59
CA GLU A 186 -12.28 10.67 -1.13
C GLU A 186 -10.96 10.29 -0.48
N GLY A 187 -10.02 9.72 -1.25
CA GLY A 187 -8.64 9.51 -0.83
C GLY A 187 -7.98 10.77 -0.24
N ARG A 188 -8.39 11.95 -0.70
CA ARG A 188 -7.92 13.25 -0.21
C ARG A 188 -8.22 13.50 1.27
N ARG A 189 -9.16 12.80 1.90
CA ARG A 189 -9.54 12.99 3.32
C ARG A 189 -8.53 12.40 4.29
N PHE A 190 -7.67 11.50 3.82
CA PHE A 190 -6.65 10.83 4.63
C PHE A 190 -5.27 10.89 3.98
N ASP A 191 -5.06 11.85 3.08
CA ASP A 191 -3.75 12.22 2.55
C ASP A 191 -2.92 12.99 3.59
N ASN A 192 -1.61 13.11 3.32
CA ASN A 192 -0.70 13.95 4.08
C ASN A 192 -1.31 15.36 4.35
N GLY A 193 -1.23 15.80 5.61
CA GLY A 193 -1.78 17.06 6.07
C GLY A 193 -3.23 17.00 6.56
N GLN A 194 -3.93 15.88 6.38
CA GLN A 194 -5.29 15.70 6.91
C GLN A 194 -5.32 15.10 8.32
N PRO A 195 -6.42 15.29 9.09
CA PRO A 195 -6.54 14.73 10.44
C PRO A 195 -6.38 13.21 10.53
N ALA A 196 -6.79 12.49 9.49
CA ALA A 196 -6.69 11.03 9.43
C ALA A 196 -5.29 10.50 9.05
N TYR A 197 -4.32 11.39 8.80
CA TYR A 197 -2.94 11.03 8.45
C TYR A 197 -2.07 10.84 9.70
N GLY A 198 -1.68 9.60 9.98
CA GLY A 198 -0.78 9.18 11.05
C GLY A 198 -1.41 9.18 12.44
N ARG A 199 -2.07 10.29 12.81
CA ARG A 199 -2.60 10.57 14.15
C ARG A 199 -3.51 9.47 14.73
N PRO A 200 -4.43 8.85 13.97
CA PRO A 200 -5.29 7.80 14.52
C PRO A 200 -4.54 6.57 15.05
N TYR A 201 -3.27 6.40 14.67
CA TYR A 201 -2.44 5.24 14.99
C TYR A 201 -1.43 5.53 16.11
N LEU A 202 -1.51 6.71 16.73
CA LEU A 202 -0.70 7.12 17.86
C LEU A 202 -1.43 6.83 19.17
N THR A 203 -0.67 6.49 20.22
CA THR A 203 -1.22 6.57 21.58
C THR A 203 -1.46 8.04 21.94
N PRO A 204 -2.41 8.35 22.84
CA PRO A 204 -2.70 9.74 23.23
C PRO A 204 -1.48 10.53 23.73
N ASP A 205 -0.49 9.82 24.29
CA ASP A 205 0.73 10.39 24.86
C ASP A 205 1.91 10.44 23.88
N ALA A 206 1.75 9.95 22.65
CA ALA A 206 2.83 9.95 21.67
C ALA A 206 3.06 11.35 21.08
N ASP A 207 4.33 11.76 21.02
CA ASP A 207 4.72 13.03 20.40
C ASP A 207 4.43 13.00 18.89
N PRO A 208 3.64 13.93 18.33
CA PRO A 208 3.40 13.96 16.89
C PRO A 208 4.65 14.24 16.03
N THR A 209 5.78 14.60 16.62
CA THR A 209 7.08 14.70 15.91
C THR A 209 7.76 13.34 15.72
N ASP A 210 7.36 12.30 16.48
CA ASP A 210 7.91 10.94 16.35
C ASP A 210 7.61 10.27 15.01
N ILE A 211 6.60 10.76 14.29
CA ILE A 211 6.17 10.23 12.99
C ILE A 211 7.26 10.41 11.92
N LEU A 212 8.16 11.40 12.08
CA LEU A 212 9.29 11.69 11.19
C LEU A 212 10.63 11.13 11.68
N THR A 213 10.78 10.85 12.98
CA THR A 213 12.02 10.35 13.59
C THR A 213 12.06 8.83 13.80
N MET A 214 10.94 8.12 13.65
CA MET A 214 10.92 6.65 13.59
C MET A 214 11.35 6.11 12.21
N GLY A 215 12.59 6.41 11.80
CA GLY A 215 13.32 5.58 10.83
C GLY A 215 13.63 4.19 11.42
N PRO A 216 14.15 3.23 10.63
CA PRO A 216 14.57 1.96 11.19
C PRO A 216 15.69 2.23 12.20
N GLY A 217 15.38 2.08 13.49
CA GLY A 217 16.41 1.93 14.51
C GLY A 217 17.25 0.69 14.24
#